data_AF-A0A7C1CI00-F1
#
_entry.id   AF-A0A7C1CI00-F1
#
_cell.length_a   1.000
_cell.length_b   1.000
_cell.length_c   1.000
_cell.angle_alpha   90.00
_cell.angle_beta   90.00
_cell.angle_gamma   90.00
#
_symmetry.space_group_name_H-M   'P 1'
#
loop_
_entity.id
_entity.type
_entity.pdbx_description
1 polymer ?
#
loop_
_entity_poly.entity_id
_entity_poly.type
_entity_poly.pdbx_seq_one_letter_code
_entity_poly.pdbx_strand_id
1 'polypeptide(L)'
;MKKGFSLIELMIAVLIFSILLGATYSILSMSRASFQTGDIQLAVQQEVRKAMDKVAREIREASSVNLSTAYPFTIWGEKIKYEVADNQLLREVEGQSPSVLANNVSGIEFTLFGGDIVYITLVSQKTTVFGRSLSATLK
;
A
#
# COMPACT_ATOMS: atom_id res chain seq x y z
N MET A 1 -55.59 -38.83 3.45
CA MET A 1 -55.75 -37.41 3.84
C MET A 1 -54.39 -36.75 3.88
N LYS A 2 -54.14 -35.72 3.07
CA LYS A 2 -52.90 -34.94 3.13
C LYS A 2 -53.06 -33.93 4.28
N LYS A 3 -52.26 -34.05 5.35
CA LYS A 3 -52.25 -33.07 6.44
C LYS A 3 -51.65 -31.77 5.90
N GLY A 4 -52.39 -30.67 5.98
CA GLY A 4 -51.89 -29.33 5.66
C GLY A 4 -51.03 -28.78 6.80
N PHE A 5 -50.10 -27.90 6.48
CA PHE A 5 -49.28 -27.21 7.48
C PHE A 5 -50.13 -26.25 8.31
N SER A 6 -49.85 -26.19 9.62
CA SER A 6 -50.48 -25.22 10.51
C SER A 6 -49.89 -23.83 10.29
N LEU A 7 -50.72 -22.79 10.48
CA LEU A 7 -50.31 -21.39 10.32
C LEU A 7 -49.16 -21.03 11.28
N ILE A 8 -49.15 -21.62 12.47
CA ILE A 8 -48.06 -21.45 13.45
C ILE A 8 -46.75 -22.09 13.00
N GLU A 9 -46.80 -23.24 12.32
CA GLU A 9 -45.58 -23.89 11.78
C GLU A 9 -44.95 -23.03 10.69
N LEU A 10 -45.77 -22.40 9.83
CA LEU A 10 -45.28 -21.48 8.81
C LEU A 10 -44.61 -20.25 9.44
N MET A 11 -45.20 -19.68 10.50
CA MET A 11 -44.63 -18.53 11.20
C MET A 11 -43.28 -18.86 11.84
N ILE A 12 -43.18 -20.02 12.49
CA ILE A 12 -41.93 -20.48 13.11
C ILE A 12 -40.87 -20.76 12.02
N ALA A 13 -41.26 -21.39 10.91
CA ALA A 13 -40.35 -21.66 9.80
C ALA A 13 -39.80 -20.37 9.20
N VAL A 14 -40.64 -19.37 8.93
CA VAL A 14 -40.23 -18.06 8.41
C VAL A 14 -39.33 -17.33 9.39
N LEU A 15 -39.63 -17.38 10.69
CA LEU A 15 -38.79 -16.78 11.73
C LEU A 15 -37.37 -17.36 11.71
N ILE A 16 -37.26 -18.69 11.74
CA ILE A 16 -35.96 -19.39 11.70
C ILE A 16 -35.23 -19.07 10.38
N PHE A 17 -35.94 -19.09 9.25
CA PHE A 17 -35.34 -18.79 7.95
C PHE A 17 -34.80 -17.36 7.87
N SER A 18 -35.51 -16.40 8.47
CA SER A 18 -35.10 -14.99 8.53
C SER A 18 -33.82 -14.81 9.35
N ILE A 19 -33.71 -15.52 10.47
CA ILE A 19 -32.50 -15.53 11.31
C ILE A 19 -31.32 -16.12 10.53
N LEU A 20 -31.53 -17.25 9.85
CA LEU A 20 -30.50 -17.90 9.03
C LEU A 20 -30.02 -16.97 7.91
N LEU A 21 -30.93 -16.37 7.15
CA LEU A 21 -30.60 -15.42 6.10
C LEU A 21 -29.84 -14.21 6.63
N GLY A 22 -30.25 -13.65 7.77
CA GLY A 22 -29.59 -12.52 8.42
C GLY A 22 -28.15 -12.87 8.84
N ALA A 23 -27.94 -14.06 9.41
CA ALA A 23 -26.63 -14.54 9.80
C ALA A 23 -25.72 -14.76 8.57
N THR A 24 -26.21 -15.44 7.53
CA THR A 24 -25.46 -15.68 6.29
C THR A 24 -25.11 -14.37 5.58
N TYR A 25 -26.05 -13.42 5.50
CA TYR A 25 -25.81 -12.11 4.89
C TYR A 25 -24.73 -11.33 5.65
N SER A 26 -24.77 -11.35 6.99
CA SER A 26 -23.76 -10.68 7.83
C SER A 26 -22.36 -11.25 7.58
N ILE A 27 -22.23 -12.58 7.49
CA ILE A 27 -20.96 -13.25 7.16
C ILE A 27 -20.48 -12.81 5.77
N LEU A 28 -21.34 -12.86 4.75
CA LEU A 28 -20.97 -12.49 3.39
C LEU A 28 -20.51 -11.02 3.30
N SER A 29 -21.21 -10.12 3.99
CA SER A 29 -20.85 -8.70 4.04
C SER A 29 -19.48 -8.49 4.68
N MET A 30 -19.24 -9.14 5.83
CA MET A 30 -17.94 -9.11 6.52
C MET A 30 -16.83 -9.68 5.65
N SER A 31 -17.07 -10.81 4.98
CA SER A 31 -16.09 -11.44 4.09
C SER A 31 -15.69 -10.49 2.97
N ARG A 32 -16.65 -9.85 2.28
CA ARG A 32 -16.35 -8.89 1.20
C ARG A 32 -15.48 -7.73 1.68
N ALA A 33 -15.81 -7.15 2.83
CA ALA A 33 -15.03 -6.06 3.41
C ALA A 33 -13.60 -6.52 3.79
N SER A 34 -13.49 -7.73 4.33
CA SER A 34 -12.20 -8.33 4.70
C SER A 34 -11.31 -8.58 3.47
N PHE A 35 -11.85 -9.18 2.41
CA PHE A 35 -11.12 -9.41 1.16
C PHE A 35 -10.62 -8.11 0.55
N GLN A 36 -11.47 -7.09 0.44
CA GLN A 36 -11.07 -5.80 -0.11
C GLN A 36 -9.96 -5.13 0.71
N THR A 37 -10.02 -5.23 2.03
CA THR A 37 -8.97 -4.69 2.93
C THR A 37 -7.66 -5.44 2.72
N GLY A 38 -7.72 -6.77 2.61
CA GLY A 38 -6.56 -7.63 2.34
C GLY A 38 -5.89 -7.30 1.00
N ASP A 39 -6.67 -7.13 -0.06
CA ASP A 39 -6.16 -6.79 -1.39
C ASP A 39 -5.42 -5.44 -1.39
N ILE A 40 -5.98 -4.44 -0.70
CA ILE A 40 -5.32 -3.13 -0.60
C ILE A 40 -4.05 -3.22 0.24
N GLN A 41 -4.05 -3.99 1.33
CA GLN A 41 -2.86 -4.20 2.15
C GLN A 41 -1.73 -4.89 1.35
N LEU A 42 -2.08 -5.91 0.55
CA LEU A 42 -1.14 -6.57 -0.36
C LEU A 42 -0.59 -5.60 -1.41
N ALA A 43 -1.45 -4.79 -2.03
CA ALA A 43 -1.04 -3.82 -3.02
C ALA A 43 -0.06 -2.78 -2.44
N VAL A 44 -0.36 -2.23 -1.27
CA VAL A 44 0.50 -1.25 -0.57
C VAL A 44 1.86 -1.88 -0.26
N GLN A 45 1.91 -3.10 0.27
CA GLN A 45 3.18 -3.79 0.53
C GLN A 45 3.99 -4.07 -0.73
N GLN A 46 3.34 -4.49 -1.82
CA GLN A 46 4.01 -4.73 -3.10
C GLN A 46 4.62 -3.46 -3.67
N GLU A 47 3.90 -2.33 -3.59
CA GLU A 47 4.42 -1.03 -4.05
C GLU A 47 5.64 -0.59 -3.24
N VAL A 48 5.64 -0.72 -1.90
CA VAL A 48 6.85 -0.42 -1.10
C VAL A 48 8.01 -1.29 -1.52
N ARG A 49 7.81 -2.61 -1.66
CA ARG A 49 8.89 -3.53 -2.04
C ARG A 49 9.47 -3.17 -3.40
N LYS A 50 8.60 -2.94 -4.40
CA LYS A 50 9.01 -2.53 -5.74
C LYS A 50 9.77 -1.20 -5.74
N ALA A 51 9.29 -0.21 -4.99
CA ALA A 51 9.96 1.08 -4.86
C ALA A 51 11.31 0.94 -4.16
N MET A 52 11.35 0.19 -3.05
CA MET A 52 12.56 -0.08 -2.28
C MET A 52 13.61 -0.82 -3.12
N ASP A 53 13.23 -1.87 -3.84
CA ASP A 53 14.16 -2.64 -4.68
C ASP A 53 14.80 -1.78 -5.79
N LYS A 54 14.04 -0.84 -6.35
CA LYS A 54 14.56 0.12 -7.33
C LYS A 54 15.53 1.10 -6.69
N VAL A 55 15.10 1.78 -5.62
CA VAL A 55 15.91 2.80 -4.93
C VAL A 55 17.18 2.17 -4.35
N ALA A 56 17.08 1.02 -3.70
CA ALA A 56 18.23 0.32 -3.11
C ALA A 56 19.23 -0.14 -4.18
N ARG A 57 18.75 -0.56 -5.36
CA ARG A 57 19.62 -0.91 -6.48
C ARG A 57 20.37 0.32 -6.99
N GLU A 58 19.65 1.40 -7.27
CA GLU A 58 20.24 2.64 -7.76
C GLU A 58 21.27 3.21 -6.76
N ILE A 59 20.96 3.21 -5.46
CA ILE A 59 21.88 3.67 -4.42
C ILE A 59 23.11 2.75 -4.33
N ARG A 60 22.98 1.44 -4.55
CA ARG A 60 24.12 0.53 -4.59
C ARG A 60 25.02 0.76 -5.81
N GLU A 61 24.46 1.28 -6.89
CA GLU A 61 25.18 1.64 -8.12
C GLU A 61 25.72 3.09 -8.06
N ALA A 62 25.42 3.84 -7.00
CA ALA A 62 25.89 5.20 -6.82
C ALA A 62 27.40 5.24 -6.58
N SER A 63 28.08 6.12 -7.31
CA SER A 63 29.51 6.38 -7.13
C SER A 63 29.80 7.26 -5.92
N SER A 64 28.85 8.10 -5.51
CA SER A 64 28.99 8.95 -4.33
C SER A 64 27.63 9.30 -3.72
N VAL A 65 27.57 9.39 -2.40
CA VAL A 65 26.38 9.82 -1.65
C VAL A 65 26.74 10.98 -0.74
N ASN A 66 26.02 12.11 -0.86
CA ASN A 66 26.18 13.29 -0.01
C ASN A 66 24.82 13.94 0.27
N LEU A 67 24.20 13.57 1.40
CA LEU A 67 22.88 14.03 1.81
C LEU A 67 22.77 15.55 2.12
N SER A 68 23.89 16.27 2.20
CA SER A 68 23.89 17.72 2.43
C SER A 68 23.70 18.55 1.17
N THR A 69 23.69 17.92 -0.01
CA THR A 69 23.53 18.58 -1.30
C THR A 69 22.10 18.46 -1.84
N ALA A 70 21.71 19.35 -2.75
CA ALA A 70 20.38 19.30 -3.39
C ALA A 70 20.16 18.02 -4.22
N TYR A 71 21.25 17.46 -4.77
CA TYR A 71 21.24 16.19 -5.51
C TYR A 71 22.17 15.19 -4.80
N PRO A 72 21.63 14.44 -3.82
CA PRO A 72 22.45 13.69 -2.89
C PRO A 72 23.12 12.44 -3.45
N PHE A 73 22.70 11.94 -4.61
CA PHE A 73 23.24 10.71 -5.18
C PHE A 73 23.89 10.99 -6.54
N THR A 74 25.08 10.46 -6.78
CA THR A 74 25.68 10.45 -8.12
C THR A 74 25.69 9.02 -8.64
N ILE A 75 25.00 8.76 -9.75
CA ILE A 75 24.92 7.44 -10.38
C ILE A 75 25.34 7.59 -11.84
N TRP A 76 26.33 6.82 -12.27
CA TRP A 76 26.91 6.89 -13.63
C TRP A 76 27.31 8.30 -14.09
N GLY A 77 27.70 9.17 -13.16
CA GLY A 77 28.09 10.57 -13.44
C GLY A 77 26.93 11.56 -13.46
N GLU A 78 25.69 11.11 -13.31
CA GLU A 78 24.50 11.95 -13.18
C GLU A 78 24.18 12.20 -11.70
N LYS A 79 23.84 13.45 -11.34
CA LYS A 79 23.36 13.76 -9.99
C LYS A 79 21.84 13.62 -9.92
N ILE A 80 21.36 12.91 -8.92
CA ILE A 80 19.96 12.49 -8.78
C ILE A 80 19.45 12.85 -7.39
N LYS A 81 18.17 13.24 -7.34
CA LYS A 81 17.40 13.35 -6.10
C LYS A 81 16.11 12.54 -6.19
N TYR A 82 15.65 12.11 -5.03
CA TYR A 82 14.35 11.48 -4.85
C TYR A 82 13.45 12.42 -4.05
N GLU A 83 12.24 12.62 -4.52
CA GLU A 83 11.26 13.51 -3.90
C GLU A 83 9.89 12.85 -3.95
N VAL A 84 9.07 13.07 -2.92
CA VAL A 84 7.69 12.58 -2.92
C VAL A 84 6.76 13.76 -3.17
N ALA A 85 5.99 13.67 -4.25
CA ALA A 85 4.95 14.63 -4.58
C ALA A 85 3.71 13.87 -5.08
N ASP A 86 2.52 14.36 -4.76
CA ASP A 86 1.24 13.77 -5.22
C ASP A 86 1.08 12.26 -4.95
N ASN A 87 1.61 11.77 -3.81
CA ASN A 87 1.61 10.35 -3.43
C ASN A 87 2.40 9.47 -4.43
N GLN A 88 3.38 10.06 -5.11
CA GLN A 88 4.29 9.41 -6.04
C GLN A 88 5.73 9.69 -5.63
N LEU A 89 6.57 8.66 -5.76
CA LEU A 89 8.01 8.83 -5.65
C LEU A 89 8.55 9.28 -7.01
N LEU A 90 9.09 10.49 -7.04
CA LEU A 90 9.71 11.08 -8.19
C LEU A 90 11.22 10.91 -8.11
N ARG A 91 11.82 10.65 -9.27
CA ARG A 91 13.27 10.65 -9.49
C ARG A 91 13.58 11.80 -10.45
N GLU A 92 14.41 12.73 -10.01
CA GLU A 92 14.85 13.87 -10.79
C GLU A 92 16.37 13.78 -11.01
N VAL A 93 16.78 13.87 -12.27
CA VAL A 93 18.18 14.03 -12.66
C VAL A 93 18.45 15.53 -12.81
N GLU A 94 19.61 15.98 -12.35
CA GLU A 94 20.04 17.38 -12.49
C GLU A 94 19.91 17.85 -13.96
N GLY A 95 19.02 18.81 -14.20
CA GLY A 95 18.76 19.36 -15.54
C GLY A 95 17.69 18.63 -16.37
N GLN A 96 17.00 17.63 -15.82
CA GLN A 96 15.88 16.94 -16.47
C GLN A 96 14.57 17.07 -15.68
N SER A 97 13.43 16.89 -16.36
CA SER A 97 12.14 16.85 -15.68
C SER A 97 12.03 15.59 -14.78
N PRO A 98 11.36 15.70 -13.62
CA PRO A 98 11.14 14.55 -12.76
C PRO A 98 10.36 13.44 -13.46
N SER A 99 10.75 12.20 -13.17
CA SER A 99 10.10 10.99 -13.65
C SER A 99 9.48 10.21 -12.50
N VAL A 100 8.31 9.62 -12.71
CA VAL A 100 7.61 8.83 -11.68
C VAL A 100 8.28 7.45 -11.55
N LEU A 101 8.86 7.17 -10.39
CA LEU A 101 9.53 5.90 -10.10
C LEU A 101 8.59 4.86 -9.49
N ALA A 102 7.70 5.32 -8.58
CA ALA A 102 6.71 4.50 -7.90
C ALA A 102 5.46 5.30 -7.53
N ASN A 103 4.31 4.62 -7.47
CA ASN A 103 3.03 5.21 -7.08
C ASN A 103 2.67 4.79 -5.66
N ASN A 104 1.76 5.53 -5.05
CA ASN A 104 1.28 5.30 -3.69
C ASN A 104 2.39 5.41 -2.63
N VAL A 105 3.44 6.19 -2.89
CA VAL A 105 4.51 6.46 -1.92
C VAL A 105 4.19 7.76 -1.21
N SER A 106 4.08 7.70 0.11
CA SER A 106 3.71 8.82 0.99
C SER A 106 4.95 9.47 1.63
N GLY A 107 6.07 8.75 1.70
CA GLY A 107 7.31 9.32 2.22
C GLY A 107 8.54 8.48 1.88
N ILE A 108 9.69 9.16 1.80
CA ILE A 108 11.00 8.55 1.68
C ILE A 108 11.99 9.35 2.53
N GLU A 109 12.86 8.66 3.24
CA GLU A 109 13.90 9.27 4.07
C GLU A 109 15.20 8.48 3.92
N PHE A 110 16.31 9.20 3.87
CA PHE A 110 17.66 8.63 3.76
C PHE A 110 18.49 9.10 4.94
N THR A 111 19.18 8.18 5.61
CA THR A 111 20.16 8.53 6.65
C THR A 111 21.49 7.85 6.37
N LEU A 112 22.58 8.57 6.60
CA LEU A 112 23.94 8.04 6.47
C LEU A 112 24.47 7.64 7.84
N PHE A 113 25.08 6.46 7.92
CA PHE A 113 25.80 6.00 9.09
C PHE A 113 27.24 5.64 8.72
N GLY A 114 28.20 6.26 9.41
CA GLY A 114 29.63 5.98 9.21
C GLY A 114 30.20 6.39 7.85
N GLY A 115 29.46 7.14 7.02
CA GLY A 115 29.91 7.63 5.71
C GLY A 115 29.62 6.69 4.53
N ASP A 116 29.50 5.38 4.79
CA ASP A 116 29.41 4.36 3.73
C ASP A 116 28.06 3.60 3.71
N ILE A 117 27.29 3.63 4.80
CA ILE A 117 26.01 2.91 4.91
C ILE A 117 24.86 3.90 4.78
N VAL A 118 23.99 3.68 3.80
CA VAL A 118 22.74 4.42 3.61
C VAL A 118 21.57 3.57 4.13
N TYR A 119 20.86 4.08 5.13
CA TYR A 119 19.57 3.54 5.55
C TYR A 119 18.46 4.23 4.75
N ILE A 120 17.50 3.45 4.27
CA ILE A 120 16.39 3.92 3.44
C ILE A 120 15.09 3.58 4.17
N THR A 121 14.35 4.61 4.57
CA THR A 121 12.99 4.43 5.09
C THR A 121 11.99 4.85 4.03
N LEU A 122 11.10 3.95 3.62
CA LEU A 122 10.08 4.20 2.61
C LEU A 122 8.69 3.88 3.15
N VAL A 123 7.75 4.79 2.95
CA VAL A 123 6.35 4.67 3.37
C VAL A 123 5.45 4.74 2.15
N SER A 124 4.61 3.73 1.95
CA SER A 124 3.49 3.80 1.00
C SER A 124 2.17 3.96 1.72
N GLN A 125 1.20 4.53 1.03
CA GLN A 125 -0.15 4.69 1.53
C GLN A 125 -1.17 4.60 0.41
N LYS A 126 -2.24 3.84 0.64
CA LYS A 126 -3.41 3.78 -0.24
C LYS A 126 -4.69 3.85 0.58
N THR A 127 -5.65 4.63 0.09
CA THR A 127 -6.95 4.80 0.76
C THR A 127 -7.98 3.84 0.17
N THR A 128 -8.67 3.13 1.06
CA THR A 128 -9.82 2.28 0.73
C THR A 128 -11.00 3.14 0.27
N VAL A 129 -11.94 2.55 -0.48
CA VAL A 129 -13.17 3.24 -0.92
C VAL A 129 -14.06 3.72 0.24
N PHE A 130 -13.82 3.25 1.46
CA PHE A 130 -14.49 3.65 2.68
C PHE A 130 -13.72 4.71 3.49
N GLY A 131 -12.71 5.35 2.88
CA GLY A 131 -11.95 6.44 3.49
C GLY A 131 -10.89 6.02 4.50
N ARG A 132 -10.67 4.71 4.73
CA ARG A 132 -9.59 4.22 5.59
C ARG A 132 -8.27 4.17 4.81
N SER A 133 -7.22 4.81 5.31
CA SER A 133 -5.87 4.72 4.75
C SER A 133 -5.12 3.50 5.30
N LEU A 134 -4.52 2.72 4.41
CA LEU A 134 -3.59 1.65 4.75
C LEU A 134 -2.19 2.04 4.32
N SER A 135 -1.23 1.88 5.22
CA SER A 135 0.17 2.24 4.98
C SER A 135 1.09 1.06 5.24
N ALA A 136 2.18 0.97 4.49
CA ALA A 136 3.27 0.04 4.76
C ALA A 136 4.59 0.79 4.78
N THR A 137 5.45 0.43 5.74
CA THR A 137 6.76 1.02 5.93
C THR A 137 7.84 -0.05 5.82
N LEU A 138 8.88 0.21 5.05
CA LEU A 138 10.13 -0.56 5.05
C LEU A 138 11.27 0.36 5.51
N LYS A 139 12.23 -0.22 6.23
CA LYS A 139 13.41 0.44 6.80
C LYS A 139 14.66 -0.37 6.49
#